data_AF-A0A6L4Z6N2-F1
#
_entry.id   AF-A0A6L4Z6N2-F1
#
_cell.length_a   1.000
_cell.length_b   1.000
_cell.length_c   1.000
_cell.angle_alpha   90.00
_cell.angle_beta   90.00
_cell.angle_gamma   90.00
#
_symmetry.space_group_name_H-M   'P 1'
#
loop_
_entity.id
_entity.type
_entity.pdbx_description
1 polymer ?
#
loop_
_entity_poly.entity_id
_entity_poly.type
_entity_poly.pdbx_seq_one_letter_code
_entity_poly.pdbx_strand_id
1 'polypeptide(L)'
;MAKFEKIENLLGELYNHRNLFAALFDKRMFPIQEEMVLPLVEHDTEKLERLAAFDLLFRNQSQISLESRLQEFFEEFLEVDETVHVLYIQENLNQIKINQSYYLKENQAIKRDQYLIRIKKHLRRITQITLQNVKTLRNNTDETYKTETNFEIKKEKLTNLRSQRDELEGVIKAVDRLLLDDLFFKTAVDAELLIIVHRLRLALNESIHNLIEIQQQIIEYLNHIEKRVQIVEKVFRLKMLRDKHYLKERTNFYQVVNSIQDLPMRKTEGFRTRLSINDILNDEVKRNMVLKVRGKLRNQKLIALNTAGDIPEDAFLSQEQFEEVANLHALKRIFMGKNQDLFTFILHHQFRNEVSVENRIRLFCKLASLFETEFVFSDETGKFENLEYAMIYPGVTAEQHFTQVN
;
A
#
# COMPACT_ATOMS: atom_id res chain seq x y z
N MET A 1 18.75 -39.01 3.44
CA MET A 1 18.15 -38.03 4.38
C MET A 1 18.66 -38.36 5.75
N ALA A 2 19.51 -37.50 6.31
CA ALA A 2 19.99 -37.68 7.67
C ALA A 2 18.81 -37.38 8.60
N LYS A 3 18.50 -38.29 9.53
CA LYS A 3 17.40 -38.12 10.49
C LYS A 3 17.97 -38.26 11.90
N PHE A 4 17.53 -37.40 12.79
CA PHE A 4 17.84 -37.56 14.21
C PHE A 4 17.05 -38.77 14.76
N GLU A 5 17.76 -39.77 15.29
CA GLU A 5 17.14 -40.94 15.92
C GLU A 5 16.67 -40.65 17.36
N LYS A 6 17.26 -39.65 18.02
CA LYS A 6 16.93 -39.24 19.38
C LYS A 6 16.59 -37.76 19.46
N ILE A 7 15.56 -37.43 20.24
CA ILE A 7 15.12 -36.05 20.51
C ILE A 7 16.24 -35.22 21.18
N GLU A 8 17.04 -35.84 22.04
CA GLU A 8 18.16 -35.19 22.73
C GLU A 8 19.18 -34.59 21.74
N ASN A 9 19.45 -35.28 20.63
CA ASN A 9 20.38 -34.82 19.61
C ASN A 9 19.80 -33.63 18.83
N LEU A 10 18.51 -33.67 18.50
CA LEU A 10 17.82 -32.54 17.85
C LEU A 10 17.81 -31.30 18.76
N LEU A 11 17.44 -31.47 20.03
CA LEU A 11 17.42 -30.36 20.99
C LEU A 11 18.82 -29.82 21.26
N GLY A 12 19.84 -30.68 21.28
CA GLY A 12 21.25 -30.28 21.39
C GLY A 12 21.69 -29.39 20.24
N GLU A 13 21.41 -29.80 18.99
CA GLU A 13 21.73 -29.02 17.79
C GLU A 13 20.98 -27.68 17.74
N LEU A 14 19.68 -27.67 18.06
CA LEU A 14 18.89 -26.43 18.16
C LEU A 14 19.41 -25.49 19.25
N TYR A 15 19.87 -26.03 20.39
CA TYR A 15 20.43 -25.24 21.48
C TYR A 15 21.80 -24.65 21.12
N ASN A 16 22.66 -25.43 20.48
CA ASN A 16 23.98 -24.99 20.03
C ASN A 16 23.88 -23.86 19.01
N HIS A 17 22.91 -23.95 18.10
CA HIS A 17 22.71 -22.97 17.02
C HIS A 17 21.55 -21.99 17.29
N ARG A 18 21.13 -21.81 18.55
CA ARG A 18 19.97 -20.98 18.92
C ARG A 18 20.00 -19.55 18.38
N ASN A 19 21.20 -18.94 18.30
CA ASN A 19 21.35 -17.56 17.82
C ASN A 19 21.06 -17.47 16.32
N LEU A 20 21.42 -18.50 15.55
CA LEU A 20 21.11 -18.60 14.13
C LEU A 20 19.60 -18.81 13.93
N PHE A 21 18.99 -19.75 14.67
CA PHE A 21 17.56 -20.00 14.57
C PHE A 21 16.73 -18.77 14.98
N ALA A 22 17.13 -18.07 16.04
CA ALA A 22 16.49 -16.81 16.45
C ALA A 22 16.62 -15.71 15.38
N ALA A 23 17.82 -15.50 14.82
CA ALA A 23 18.03 -14.49 13.79
C ALA A 23 17.27 -14.81 12.48
N LEU A 24 17.17 -16.09 12.12
CA LEU A 24 16.38 -16.54 10.97
C LEU A 24 14.89 -16.39 11.22
N PHE A 25 14.41 -16.69 12.43
CA PHE A 25 13.02 -16.53 12.81
C PHE A 25 12.58 -15.05 12.89
N ASP A 26 13.45 -14.17 13.40
CA ASP A 26 13.19 -12.73 13.44
C ASP A 26 13.02 -12.12 12.04
N LYS A 27 13.70 -12.70 11.03
CA LYS A 27 13.58 -12.30 9.63
C LYS A 27 12.78 -13.30 8.78
N ARG A 28 11.86 -14.07 9.38
CA ARG A 28 11.03 -15.08 8.69
C ARG A 28 10.29 -14.60 7.44
N MET A 29 10.02 -13.30 7.35
CA MET A 29 9.36 -12.65 6.20
C MET A 29 10.24 -12.52 4.95
N PHE A 30 11.57 -12.57 5.10
CA PHE A 30 12.50 -12.34 3.99
C PHE A 30 13.66 -13.32 4.04
N PRO A 31 13.99 -13.99 2.91
CA PRO A 31 15.15 -14.88 2.87
C PRO A 31 16.44 -14.09 3.16
N ILE A 32 17.26 -14.58 4.09
CA ILE A 32 18.49 -13.92 4.50
C ILE A 32 19.62 -14.33 3.55
N GLN A 33 20.41 -13.35 3.09
CA GLN A 33 21.66 -13.63 2.37
C GLN A 33 22.64 -14.39 3.26
N GLU A 34 23.28 -15.41 2.71
CA GLU A 34 24.23 -16.29 3.39
C GLU A 34 25.36 -15.49 4.07
N GLU A 35 25.82 -14.40 3.45
CA GLU A 35 26.82 -13.47 4.00
C GLU A 35 26.46 -12.87 5.37
N MET A 36 25.16 -12.69 5.65
CA MET A 36 24.67 -12.16 6.92
C MET A 36 24.51 -13.24 8.00
N VAL A 37 24.48 -14.52 7.59
CA VAL A 37 24.31 -15.69 8.47
C VAL A 37 25.65 -16.30 8.84
N LEU A 38 26.66 -16.21 7.96
CA LEU A 38 28.02 -16.69 8.19
C LEU A 38 28.66 -16.19 9.51
N PRO A 39 28.49 -14.94 9.97
CA PRO A 39 29.02 -14.49 11.26
C PRO A 39 28.37 -15.21 12.47
N LEU A 40 27.13 -15.70 12.32
CA LEU A 40 26.38 -16.36 13.38
C LEU A 40 26.74 -17.85 13.53
N VAL A 41 27.47 -18.42 12.56
CA VAL A 41 27.95 -19.81 12.54
C VAL A 41 29.48 -19.87 12.59
N GLU A 42 30.13 -18.82 13.09
CA GLU A 42 31.60 -18.75 13.18
C GLU A 42 32.31 -18.97 11.82
N HIS A 43 31.67 -18.58 10.72
CA HIS A 43 32.16 -18.76 9.34
C HIS A 43 32.36 -20.21 8.89
N ASP A 44 31.71 -21.17 9.56
CA ASP A 44 31.83 -22.58 9.24
C ASP A 44 30.74 -23.03 8.27
N THR A 45 31.09 -23.15 6.99
CA THR A 45 30.20 -23.60 5.92
C THR A 45 29.82 -25.07 6.05
N GLU A 46 30.66 -25.91 6.67
CA GLU A 46 30.36 -27.33 6.86
C GLU A 46 29.23 -27.53 7.88
N LYS A 47 29.12 -26.65 8.88
CA LYS A 47 28.00 -26.68 9.86
C LYS A 47 26.68 -26.34 9.17
N LEU A 48 26.66 -25.36 8.26
CA LEU A 48 25.47 -25.01 7.47
C LEU A 48 25.05 -26.16 6.55
N GLU A 49 26.01 -26.85 5.93
CA GLU A 49 25.74 -28.04 5.12
C GLU A 49 25.17 -29.20 5.95
N ARG A 50 25.67 -29.41 7.18
CA ARG A 50 25.08 -30.38 8.10
C ARG A 50 23.65 -30.02 8.47
N LEU A 51 23.38 -28.77 8.85
CA LEU A 51 22.03 -28.31 9.20
C LEU A 51 21.05 -28.41 8.03
N ALA A 52 21.49 -28.15 6.80
CA ALA A 52 20.72 -28.38 5.59
C ALA A 52 20.50 -29.88 5.32
N ALA A 53 21.50 -30.74 5.54
CA ALA A 53 21.39 -32.19 5.36
C ALA A 53 20.45 -32.87 6.37
N PHE A 54 20.20 -32.22 7.51
CA PHE A 54 19.22 -32.64 8.54
C PHE A 54 17.83 -31.99 8.36
N ASP A 55 17.56 -31.32 7.23
CA ASP A 55 16.30 -30.62 6.94
C ASP A 55 15.93 -29.56 8.00
N LEU A 56 16.92 -28.87 8.60
CA LEU A 56 16.67 -27.77 9.54
C LEU A 56 16.70 -26.39 8.85
N LEU A 57 17.44 -26.29 7.75
CA LEU A 57 17.60 -25.08 6.94
C LEU A 57 17.32 -25.39 5.49
N PHE A 58 16.61 -24.48 4.84
CA PHE A 58 16.47 -24.48 3.39
C PHE A 58 17.52 -23.53 2.80
N ARG A 59 18.40 -24.08 1.95
CA ARG A 59 19.44 -23.31 1.25
C ARG A 59 19.11 -23.24 -0.22
N ASN A 60 18.97 -22.02 -0.74
CA ASN A 60 18.77 -21.78 -2.16
C ASN A 60 19.79 -20.76 -2.66
N GLN A 61 20.75 -21.21 -3.47
CA GLN A 61 21.88 -20.41 -3.97
C GLN A 61 22.62 -19.63 -2.86
N SER A 62 22.28 -18.35 -2.67
CA SER A 62 22.86 -17.44 -1.68
C SER A 62 21.91 -17.08 -0.53
N GLN A 63 20.75 -17.72 -0.45
CA GLN A 63 19.73 -17.45 0.55
C GLN A 63 19.56 -18.63 1.49
N ILE A 64 19.48 -18.32 2.78
CA ILE A 64 19.20 -19.27 3.85
C ILE A 64 17.89 -18.86 4.50
N SER A 65 16.97 -19.81 4.57
CA SER A 65 15.74 -19.70 5.35
C SER A 65 15.61 -20.91 6.27
N LEU A 66 14.74 -20.80 7.28
CA LEU A 66 14.34 -21.97 8.05
C LEU A 66 13.59 -22.94 7.16
N GLU A 67 13.74 -24.23 7.47
CA GLU A 67 12.86 -25.22 6.86
C GLU A 67 11.41 -24.94 7.25
N SER A 68 10.49 -25.02 6.29
CA SER A 68 9.07 -24.67 6.49
C SER A 68 8.44 -25.39 7.67
N ARG A 69 8.76 -26.67 7.90
CA ARG A 69 8.25 -27.44 9.05
C ARG A 69 8.71 -26.91 10.40
N LEU A 70 9.97 -26.47 10.47
CA LEU A 70 10.54 -25.93 11.72
C LEU A 70 10.02 -24.52 11.98
N GLN A 71 9.85 -23.75 10.91
CA GLN A 71 9.23 -22.43 10.96
C GLN A 71 7.78 -22.52 11.45
N GLU A 72 6.94 -23.33 10.79
CA GLU A 72 5.55 -23.58 11.20
C GLU A 72 5.48 -24.05 12.66
N PHE A 73 6.39 -24.93 13.09
CA PHE A 73 6.47 -25.35 14.48
C PHE A 73 6.74 -24.16 15.42
N PHE A 74 7.73 -23.31 15.14
CA PHE A 74 7.99 -22.15 15.99
C PHE A 74 6.87 -21.11 15.95
N GLU A 75 6.25 -20.87 14.80
CA GLU A 75 5.11 -19.97 14.65
C GLU A 75 3.90 -20.48 15.45
N GLU A 76 3.64 -21.79 15.43
CA GLU A 76 2.55 -22.43 16.18
C GLU A 76 2.78 -22.36 17.69
N PHE A 77 4.02 -22.60 18.15
CA PHE A 77 4.36 -22.57 19.57
C PHE A 77 4.51 -21.15 20.14
N LEU A 78 4.96 -20.19 19.33
CA LEU A 78 5.07 -18.79 19.73
C LEU A 78 3.78 -17.99 19.50
N GLU A 79 2.75 -18.61 18.92
CA GLU A 79 1.48 -17.96 18.54
C GLU A 79 1.68 -16.77 17.58
N VAL A 80 2.72 -16.84 16.75
CA VAL A 80 3.09 -15.81 15.77
C VAL A 80 2.57 -16.14 14.36
N ASP A 81 1.95 -17.31 14.20
CA ASP A 81 1.35 -17.74 12.94
C ASP A 81 0.36 -16.73 12.37
N GLU A 82 0.62 -16.32 11.13
CA GLU A 82 -0.25 -15.48 10.31
C GLU A 82 -1.26 -16.31 9.52
N THR A 83 -1.18 -17.64 9.58
CA THR A 83 -2.04 -18.51 8.79
C THR A 83 -3.27 -18.97 9.58
N VAL A 84 -4.43 -18.95 8.92
CA VAL A 84 -5.69 -19.43 9.51
C VAL A 84 -5.84 -20.91 9.21
N HIS A 85 -5.81 -21.72 10.26
CA HIS A 85 -5.75 -23.17 10.17
C HIS A 85 -7.12 -23.84 10.40
N VAL A 86 -8.03 -23.74 9.41
CA VAL A 86 -9.39 -24.31 9.51
C VAL A 86 -9.38 -25.84 9.54
N LEU A 87 -8.53 -26.47 8.72
CA LEU A 87 -8.44 -27.92 8.57
C LEU A 87 -8.08 -28.63 9.88
N TYR A 88 -7.19 -28.03 10.68
CA TYR A 88 -6.79 -28.61 11.96
C TYR A 88 -7.96 -28.74 12.94
N ILE A 89 -8.91 -27.80 12.95
CA ILE A 89 -10.10 -27.90 13.80
C ILE A 89 -10.96 -29.09 13.33
N GLN A 90 -11.13 -29.26 12.02
CA GLN A 90 -11.89 -30.36 11.44
C GLN A 90 -11.23 -31.73 11.70
N GLU A 91 -9.91 -31.81 11.59
CA GLU A 91 -9.15 -33.02 11.92
C GLU A 91 -9.30 -33.40 13.40
N ASN A 92 -9.15 -32.44 14.32
CA ASN A 92 -9.36 -32.68 15.75
C ASN A 92 -10.80 -33.12 16.03
N LEU A 93 -11.79 -32.55 15.35
CA LEU A 93 -13.18 -32.98 15.44
C LEU A 93 -13.39 -34.41 14.95
N ASN A 94 -12.75 -34.81 13.85
CA ASN A 94 -12.79 -36.19 13.36
C ASN A 94 -12.11 -37.15 14.35
N GLN A 95 -10.99 -36.77 14.95
CA GLN A 95 -10.32 -37.57 15.98
C GLN A 95 -11.20 -37.74 17.23
N ILE A 96 -11.98 -36.72 17.61
CA ILE A 96 -12.94 -36.85 18.71
C ILE A 96 -13.98 -37.93 18.36
N LYS A 97 -14.60 -37.87 17.18
CA LYS A 97 -15.59 -38.87 16.73
C LYS A 97 -15.04 -40.29 16.73
N ILE A 98 -13.81 -40.46 16.23
CA ILE A 98 -13.13 -41.76 16.21
C ILE A 98 -12.90 -42.26 17.64
N ASN A 99 -12.31 -41.44 18.52
CA ASN A 99 -12.04 -41.84 19.91
C ASN A 99 -13.32 -42.09 20.71
N GLN A 100 -14.40 -41.36 20.45
CA GLN A 100 -15.72 -41.61 21.04
C GLN A 100 -16.25 -42.99 20.63
N SER A 101 -16.14 -43.34 19.34
CA SER A 101 -16.57 -44.65 18.86
C SER A 101 -15.78 -45.79 19.51
N TYR A 102 -14.49 -45.58 19.80
CA TYR A 102 -13.66 -46.55 20.53
C TYR A 102 -14.04 -46.61 22.01
N TYR A 103 -14.29 -45.47 22.65
CA TYR A 103 -14.74 -45.42 24.04
C TYR A 103 -16.04 -46.19 24.27
N LEU A 104 -17.01 -46.10 23.35
CA LEU A 104 -18.30 -46.79 23.47
C LEU A 104 -18.21 -48.31 23.22
N LYS A 105 -17.21 -48.76 22.45
CA LYS A 105 -17.01 -50.18 22.11
C LYS A 105 -16.05 -50.91 23.05
N GLU A 106 -15.27 -50.18 23.83
CA GLU A 106 -14.21 -50.73 24.68
C GLU A 106 -14.76 -51.19 26.05
N ASN A 107 -14.46 -52.43 26.41
CA ASN A 107 -14.89 -53.04 27.67
C ASN A 107 -13.84 -52.87 28.77
N GLN A 108 -12.56 -52.66 28.42
CA GLN A 108 -11.49 -52.50 29.40
C GLN A 108 -11.42 -51.06 29.93
N ALA A 109 -11.65 -50.88 31.24
CA ALA A 109 -11.68 -49.56 31.89
C ALA A 109 -10.43 -48.70 31.64
N ILE A 110 -9.22 -49.29 31.72
CA ILE A 110 -7.95 -48.57 31.53
C ILE A 110 -7.84 -47.99 30.10
N LYS A 111 -8.20 -48.77 29.07
CA LYS A 111 -8.16 -48.30 27.67
C LYS A 111 -9.25 -47.28 27.40
N ARG A 112 -10.42 -47.48 27.99
CA ARG A 112 -11.53 -46.53 27.94
C ARG A 112 -11.13 -45.16 28.50
N ASP A 113 -10.42 -45.11 29.62
CA ASP A 113 -9.88 -43.87 30.18
C ASP A 113 -8.81 -43.22 29.29
N GLN A 114 -7.97 -44.00 28.60
CA GLN A 114 -7.03 -43.46 27.62
C GLN A 114 -7.74 -42.75 26.45
N TYR A 115 -8.84 -43.33 25.94
CA TYR A 115 -9.65 -42.67 24.90
C TYR A 115 -10.29 -41.38 25.42
N LEU A 116 -10.76 -41.38 26.68
CA LEU A 116 -11.29 -40.18 27.33
C LEU A 116 -10.24 -39.06 27.43
N ILE A 117 -9.01 -39.38 27.84
CA ILE A 117 -7.88 -38.43 27.90
C ILE A 117 -7.60 -37.85 26.51
N ARG A 118 -7.61 -38.68 25.46
CA ARG A 118 -7.43 -38.22 24.07
C ARG A 118 -8.54 -37.27 23.64
N ILE A 119 -9.80 -37.59 23.95
CA ILE A 119 -10.95 -36.71 23.67
C ILE A 119 -10.78 -35.35 24.37
N LYS A 120 -10.44 -35.35 25.66
CA LYS A 120 -10.16 -34.11 26.43
C LYS A 120 -9.04 -33.29 25.80
N LYS A 121 -7.95 -33.94 25.36
CA LYS A 121 -6.82 -33.29 24.68
C LYS A 121 -7.27 -32.60 23.38
N HIS A 122 -8.02 -33.29 22.54
CA HIS A 122 -8.53 -32.73 21.29
C HIS A 122 -9.52 -31.58 21.52
N LEU A 123 -10.40 -31.65 22.53
CA LEU A 123 -11.31 -30.55 22.88
C LEU A 123 -10.56 -29.28 23.34
N ARG A 124 -9.52 -29.44 24.16
CA ARG A 124 -8.64 -28.32 24.56
C ARG A 124 -7.91 -27.74 23.35
N ARG A 125 -7.43 -28.59 22.46
CA ARG A 125 -6.74 -28.16 21.24
C ARG A 125 -7.66 -27.38 20.30
N ILE A 126 -8.90 -27.83 20.10
CA ILE A 126 -9.93 -27.08 19.34
C ILE A 126 -10.13 -25.70 19.95
N THR A 127 -10.27 -25.62 21.29
CA THR A 127 -10.44 -24.33 21.98
C THR A 127 -9.29 -23.38 21.67
N GLN A 128 -8.05 -23.84 21.83
CA GLN A 128 -6.84 -23.04 21.58
C GLN A 128 -6.73 -22.58 20.13
N ILE A 129 -6.85 -23.52 19.17
CA ILE A 129 -6.73 -23.22 17.73
C ILE A 129 -7.83 -22.25 17.30
N THR A 130 -9.06 -22.41 17.79
CA THR A 130 -10.17 -21.51 17.42
C THR A 130 -9.88 -20.07 17.86
N LEU A 131 -9.46 -19.87 19.10
CA LEU A 131 -9.14 -18.54 19.64
C LEU A 131 -7.97 -17.90 18.89
N GLN A 132 -6.92 -18.67 18.59
CA GLN A 132 -5.77 -18.20 17.84
C GLN A 132 -6.17 -17.83 16.41
N ASN A 133 -6.90 -18.70 15.69
CA ASN A 133 -7.35 -18.44 14.33
C ASN A 133 -8.19 -17.15 14.23
N VAL A 134 -9.07 -16.89 15.19
CA VAL A 134 -9.87 -15.66 15.22
C VAL A 134 -8.98 -14.42 15.43
N LYS A 135 -8.00 -14.49 16.34
CA LYS A 135 -7.05 -13.42 16.60
C LYS A 135 -6.18 -13.13 15.36
N THR A 136 -5.65 -14.17 14.73
CA THR A 136 -4.87 -14.09 13.49
C THR A 136 -5.71 -13.48 12.37
N LEU A 137 -6.94 -13.95 12.16
CA LEU A 137 -7.83 -13.42 11.12
C LEU A 137 -8.10 -11.92 11.31
N ARG A 138 -8.30 -11.47 12.55
CA ARG A 138 -8.46 -10.05 12.88
C ARG A 138 -7.21 -9.24 12.52
N ASN A 139 -6.04 -9.72 12.95
CA ASN A 139 -4.77 -9.04 12.67
C ASN A 139 -4.50 -8.96 11.16
N ASN A 140 -4.69 -10.06 10.42
CA ASN A 140 -4.51 -10.10 8.97
C ASN A 140 -5.46 -9.15 8.24
N THR A 141 -6.71 -9.01 8.74
CA THR A 141 -7.68 -8.08 8.19
C THR A 141 -7.22 -6.63 8.33
N ASP A 142 -6.75 -6.27 9.51
CA ASP A 142 -6.22 -4.93 9.80
C ASP A 142 -4.92 -4.64 9.04
N GLU A 143 -4.01 -5.61 8.97
CA GLU A 143 -2.73 -5.48 8.30
C GLU A 143 -2.92 -5.34 6.79
N THR A 144 -3.69 -6.23 6.17
CA THR A 144 -4.03 -6.16 4.74
C THR A 144 -4.65 -4.81 4.39
N TYR A 145 -5.49 -4.25 5.27
CA TYR A 145 -6.05 -2.93 5.05
C TYR A 145 -5.04 -1.77 5.23
N LYS A 146 -4.01 -1.91 6.06
CA LYS A 146 -3.04 -0.84 6.32
C LYS A 146 -1.85 -0.86 5.35
N THR A 147 -1.34 -2.05 5.01
CA THR A 147 -0.08 -2.23 4.27
C THR A 147 -0.29 -2.23 2.76
N GLU A 148 -1.38 -2.81 2.27
CA GLU A 148 -1.61 -2.97 0.84
C GLU A 148 -1.99 -1.63 0.20
N THR A 149 -1.18 -1.16 -0.75
CA THR A 149 -1.38 0.12 -1.44
C THR A 149 -2.25 -0.01 -2.69
N ASN A 150 -2.16 -1.13 -3.38
CA ASN A 150 -2.95 -1.39 -4.59
C ASN A 150 -4.40 -1.74 -4.23
N PHE A 151 -5.35 -0.92 -4.68
CA PHE A 151 -6.77 -1.10 -4.38
C PHE A 151 -7.37 -2.41 -4.91
N GLU A 152 -6.92 -2.92 -6.06
CA GLU A 152 -7.45 -4.16 -6.64
C GLU A 152 -7.00 -5.38 -5.83
N ILE A 153 -5.70 -5.49 -5.57
CA ILE A 153 -5.11 -6.57 -4.75
C ILE A 153 -5.68 -6.53 -3.34
N LYS A 154 -5.85 -5.32 -2.78
CA LYS A 154 -6.44 -5.13 -1.45
C LYS A 154 -7.88 -5.64 -1.39
N LYS A 155 -8.69 -5.38 -2.41
CA LYS A 155 -10.06 -5.89 -2.51
C LYS A 155 -10.05 -7.43 -2.56
N GLU A 156 -9.21 -8.01 -3.40
CA GLU A 156 -9.09 -9.47 -3.56
C GLU A 156 -8.65 -10.16 -2.26
N LYS A 157 -7.60 -9.66 -1.60
CA LYS A 157 -7.12 -10.18 -0.32
C LYS A 157 -8.19 -10.09 0.78
N LEU A 158 -8.91 -8.97 0.87
CA LEU A 158 -10.02 -8.83 1.83
C LEU A 158 -11.19 -9.79 1.51
N THR A 159 -11.47 -10.07 0.23
CA THR A 159 -12.47 -11.10 -0.13
C THR A 159 -12.02 -12.52 0.22
N ASN A 160 -10.72 -12.82 0.09
CA ASN A 160 -10.17 -14.11 0.50
C ASN A 160 -10.25 -14.29 2.03
N LEU A 161 -9.90 -13.25 2.80
CA LEU A 161 -10.06 -13.26 4.26
C LEU A 161 -11.53 -13.44 4.67
N ARG A 162 -12.47 -12.87 3.91
CA ARG A 162 -13.90 -13.10 4.12
C ARG A 162 -14.29 -14.57 3.89
N SER A 163 -13.76 -15.22 2.86
CA SER A 163 -14.01 -16.65 2.62
C SER A 163 -13.47 -17.52 3.75
N GLN A 164 -12.24 -17.25 4.20
CA GLN A 164 -11.62 -17.96 5.33
C GLN A 164 -12.43 -17.78 6.62
N ARG A 165 -12.98 -16.57 6.85
CA ARG A 165 -13.91 -16.27 7.95
C ARG A 165 -15.15 -17.16 7.88
N ASP A 166 -15.77 -17.25 6.71
CA ASP A 166 -17.00 -18.04 6.49
C ASP A 166 -16.74 -19.54 6.72
N GLU A 167 -15.59 -20.06 6.26
CA GLU A 167 -15.16 -21.44 6.50
C GLU A 167 -14.95 -21.72 7.99
N LEU A 168 -14.25 -20.83 8.69
CA LEU A 168 -14.02 -20.93 10.14
C LEU A 168 -15.34 -20.89 10.93
N GLU A 169 -16.26 -19.99 10.56
CA GLU A 169 -17.60 -19.92 11.15
C GLU A 169 -18.37 -21.23 10.92
N GLY A 170 -18.27 -21.82 9.73
CA GLY A 170 -18.86 -23.11 9.39
C GLY A 170 -18.35 -24.25 10.28
N VAL A 171 -17.04 -24.32 10.49
CA VAL A 171 -16.43 -25.35 11.36
C VAL A 171 -16.79 -25.13 12.83
N ILE A 172 -16.79 -23.90 13.32
CA ILE A 172 -17.22 -23.57 14.69
C ILE A 172 -18.65 -24.02 14.94
N LYS A 173 -19.57 -23.73 14.01
CA LYS A 173 -20.96 -24.21 14.09
C LYS A 173 -21.06 -25.73 14.06
N ALA A 174 -20.20 -26.41 13.29
CA ALA A 174 -20.17 -27.87 13.26
C ALA A 174 -19.68 -28.46 14.59
N VAL A 175 -18.69 -27.84 15.24
CA VAL A 175 -18.24 -28.21 16.59
C VAL A 175 -19.37 -28.01 17.61
N ASP A 176 -20.04 -26.86 17.59
CA ASP A 176 -21.10 -26.55 18.54
C ASP A 176 -22.30 -27.51 18.41
N ARG A 177 -22.71 -27.84 17.17
CA ARG A 177 -23.73 -28.88 16.91
C ARG A 177 -23.33 -30.23 17.48
N LEU A 178 -22.09 -30.66 17.28
CA LEU A 178 -21.59 -31.93 17.83
C LEU A 178 -21.69 -31.95 19.35
N LEU A 179 -21.35 -30.85 20.03
CA LEU A 179 -21.45 -30.74 21.48
C LEU A 179 -22.91 -30.73 21.99
N LEU A 180 -23.88 -30.35 21.16
CA LEU A 180 -25.31 -30.30 21.51
C LEU A 180 -26.02 -31.62 21.22
N ASP A 181 -25.71 -32.27 20.11
CA ASP A 181 -26.42 -33.46 19.63
C ASP A 181 -25.92 -34.75 20.29
N ASP A 182 -24.65 -34.77 20.70
CA ASP A 182 -24.04 -36.01 21.17
C ASP A 182 -24.40 -36.34 22.62
N LEU A 183 -25.17 -37.41 22.78
CA LEU A 183 -25.57 -38.01 24.06
C LEU A 183 -24.38 -38.33 24.96
N PHE A 184 -23.21 -38.57 24.36
CA PHE A 184 -21.96 -38.81 25.08
C PHE A 184 -21.63 -37.68 26.07
N PHE A 185 -21.72 -36.42 25.64
CA PHE A 185 -21.38 -35.28 26.51
C PHE A 185 -22.47 -34.97 27.53
N LYS A 186 -23.74 -35.34 27.24
CA LYS A 186 -24.86 -35.16 28.17
C LYS A 186 -24.87 -36.21 29.29
N THR A 187 -24.38 -37.42 28.99
CA THR A 187 -24.42 -38.57 29.91
C THR A 187 -23.08 -38.80 30.61
N ALA A 188 -22.04 -38.04 30.26
CA ALA A 188 -20.72 -38.18 30.87
C ALA A 188 -20.73 -37.79 32.35
N VAL A 189 -20.28 -38.72 33.21
CA VAL A 189 -20.16 -38.54 34.67
C VAL A 189 -18.91 -37.74 35.05
N ASP A 190 -17.93 -37.65 34.15
CA ASP A 190 -16.64 -37.01 34.42
C ASP A 190 -16.73 -35.48 34.50
N ALA A 191 -16.50 -34.94 35.70
CA ALA A 191 -16.56 -33.51 35.98
C ALA A 191 -15.53 -32.70 35.19
N GLU A 192 -14.34 -33.25 34.91
CA GLU A 192 -13.31 -32.53 34.17
C GLU A 192 -13.73 -32.35 32.70
N LEU A 193 -14.34 -33.39 32.11
CA LEU A 193 -14.85 -33.31 30.75
C LEU A 193 -15.94 -32.24 30.62
N LEU A 194 -16.86 -32.16 31.59
CA LEU A 194 -17.91 -31.15 31.61
C LEU A 194 -17.34 -29.72 31.70
N ILE A 195 -16.31 -29.50 32.52
CA ILE A 195 -15.64 -28.20 32.60
C ILE A 195 -14.98 -27.83 31.26
N ILE A 196 -14.31 -28.78 30.60
CA ILE A 196 -13.68 -28.55 29.29
C ILE A 196 -14.74 -28.21 28.23
N VAL A 197 -15.84 -28.95 28.19
CA VAL A 197 -16.94 -28.71 27.24
C VAL A 197 -17.59 -27.35 27.49
N HIS A 198 -17.82 -26.97 28.75
CA HIS A 198 -18.37 -25.66 29.10
C HIS A 198 -17.43 -24.52 28.68
N ARG A 199 -16.12 -24.65 28.95
CA ARG A 199 -15.11 -23.67 28.51
C ARG A 199 -15.06 -23.57 26.99
N LEU A 200 -15.11 -24.70 26.30
CA LEU A 200 -15.14 -24.73 24.83
C LEU A 200 -16.38 -24.00 24.31
N ARG A 201 -17.58 -24.24 24.86
CA ARG A 201 -18.79 -23.51 24.44
C ARG A 201 -18.70 -22.00 24.65
N LEU A 202 -18.16 -21.55 25.79
CA LEU A 202 -17.93 -20.13 26.02
C LEU A 202 -16.97 -19.55 24.98
N ALA A 203 -15.85 -20.23 24.72
CA ALA A 203 -14.88 -19.81 23.72
C ALA A 203 -15.47 -19.78 22.30
N LEU A 204 -16.28 -20.79 21.91
CA LEU A 204 -16.93 -20.81 20.59
C LEU A 204 -17.94 -19.66 20.43
N ASN A 205 -18.72 -19.35 21.47
CA ASN A 205 -19.64 -18.20 21.45
C ASN A 205 -18.89 -16.88 21.31
N GLU A 206 -17.82 -16.69 22.09
CA GLU A 206 -16.95 -15.52 21.97
C GLU A 206 -16.32 -15.42 20.57
N SER A 207 -15.81 -16.54 20.04
CA SER A 207 -15.29 -16.62 18.68
C SER A 207 -16.34 -16.24 17.62
N ILE A 208 -17.60 -16.65 17.76
CA ILE A 208 -18.68 -16.26 16.83
C ILE A 208 -18.90 -14.74 16.88
N HIS A 209 -18.97 -14.14 18.06
CA HIS A 209 -19.12 -12.69 18.20
C HIS A 209 -17.94 -11.95 17.55
N ASN A 210 -16.71 -12.39 17.82
CA ASN A 210 -15.51 -11.82 17.20
C ASN A 210 -15.52 -11.98 15.67
N LEU A 211 -16.00 -13.11 15.13
CA LEU A 211 -16.11 -13.31 13.68
C LEU A 211 -17.16 -12.38 13.03
N ILE A 212 -18.23 -12.04 13.75
CA ILE A 212 -19.22 -11.05 13.30
C ILE A 212 -18.60 -9.66 13.28
N GLU A 213 -17.82 -9.29 14.28
CA GLU A 213 -17.09 -8.02 14.32
C GLU A 213 -16.08 -7.92 13.16
N ILE A 214 -15.28 -8.96 12.94
CA ILE A 214 -14.35 -9.03 11.80
C ILE A 214 -15.11 -8.88 10.49
N GLN A 215 -16.26 -9.54 10.33
CA GLN A 215 -17.09 -9.40 9.13
C GLN A 215 -17.55 -7.95 8.91
N GLN A 216 -17.98 -7.26 9.97
CA GLN A 216 -18.37 -5.86 9.89
C GLN A 216 -17.19 -4.98 9.48
N GLN A 217 -16.01 -5.24 10.03
CA GLN A 217 -14.77 -4.55 9.66
C GLN A 217 -14.41 -4.76 8.18
N ILE A 218 -14.46 -5.99 7.65
CA ILE A 218 -14.14 -6.19 6.22
C ILE A 218 -15.16 -5.47 5.33
N ILE A 219 -16.45 -5.44 5.71
CA ILE A 219 -17.48 -4.70 4.96
C ILE A 219 -17.17 -3.20 4.95
N GLU A 220 -16.83 -2.62 6.09
CA GLU A 220 -16.45 -1.21 6.20
C GLU A 220 -15.21 -0.89 5.36
N TYR A 221 -14.19 -1.74 5.44
CA TYR A 221 -12.97 -1.61 4.64
C TYR A 221 -13.22 -1.69 3.13
N LEU A 222 -14.03 -2.64 2.68
CA LEU A 222 -14.43 -2.75 1.27
C LEU A 222 -15.20 -1.51 0.82
N ASN A 223 -16.16 -1.04 1.61
CA ASN A 223 -16.93 0.18 1.32
C ASN A 223 -16.01 1.42 1.24
N HIS A 224 -15.01 1.52 2.10
CA HIS A 224 -14.02 2.60 2.06
C HIS A 224 -13.14 2.54 0.82
N ILE A 225 -12.74 1.34 0.39
CA ILE A 225 -11.98 1.15 -0.85
C ILE A 225 -12.81 1.60 -2.04
N GLU A 226 -14.07 1.18 -2.14
CA GLU A 226 -14.95 1.55 -3.25
C GLU A 226 -15.20 3.06 -3.32
N LYS A 227 -15.42 3.72 -2.18
CA LYS A 227 -15.53 5.19 -2.12
C LYS A 227 -14.24 5.87 -2.58
N ARG A 228 -13.06 5.37 -2.18
CA ARG A 228 -11.77 5.94 -2.59
C ARG A 228 -11.54 5.78 -4.09
N VAL A 229 -11.83 4.61 -4.66
CA VAL A 229 -11.74 4.36 -6.11
C VAL A 229 -12.64 5.33 -6.88
N GLN A 230 -13.90 5.50 -6.47
CA GLN A 230 -14.82 6.46 -7.10
C GLN A 230 -14.32 7.91 -7.03
N ILE A 231 -13.67 8.31 -5.93
CA ILE A 231 -13.09 9.65 -5.81
C ILE A 231 -11.92 9.80 -6.77
N VAL A 232 -11.03 8.82 -6.83
CA VAL A 232 -9.86 8.83 -7.72
C VAL A 232 -10.31 8.89 -9.19
N GLU A 233 -11.30 8.10 -9.59
CA GLU A 233 -11.88 8.17 -10.94
C GLU A 233 -12.46 9.54 -11.27
N LYS A 234 -13.20 10.16 -10.33
CA LYS A 234 -13.73 11.52 -10.49
C LYS A 234 -12.60 12.54 -10.64
N VAL A 235 -11.53 12.42 -9.86
CA VAL A 235 -10.35 13.29 -9.95
C VAL A 235 -9.64 13.11 -11.29
N PHE A 236 -9.46 11.88 -11.75
CA PHE A 236 -8.90 11.62 -13.09
C PHE A 236 -9.77 12.20 -14.20
N ARG A 237 -11.09 12.06 -14.10
CA ARG A 237 -12.03 12.67 -15.06
C ARG A 237 -11.94 14.19 -15.05
N LEU A 238 -11.86 14.81 -13.88
CA LEU A 238 -11.65 16.25 -13.74
C LEU A 238 -10.29 16.68 -14.32
N LYS A 239 -9.23 15.93 -14.05
CA LYS A 239 -7.90 16.15 -14.63
C LYS A 239 -7.96 16.08 -16.16
N MET A 240 -8.59 15.05 -16.73
CA MET A 240 -8.77 14.95 -18.18
C MET A 240 -9.55 16.14 -18.77
N LEU A 241 -10.63 16.58 -18.10
CA LEU A 241 -11.42 17.73 -18.55
C LEU A 241 -10.64 19.05 -18.45
N ARG A 242 -9.78 19.18 -17.43
CA ARG A 242 -8.86 20.30 -17.26
C ARG A 242 -7.80 20.32 -18.35
N ASP A 243 -7.13 19.19 -18.56
CA ASP A 243 -6.01 19.07 -19.50
C ASP A 243 -6.50 19.30 -20.95
N LYS A 244 -7.73 18.87 -21.28
CA LYS A 244 -8.41 19.18 -22.56
C LYS A 244 -9.00 20.59 -22.66
N HIS A 245 -8.76 21.47 -21.68
CA HIS A 245 -9.29 22.84 -21.60
C HIS A 245 -10.83 22.99 -21.59
N TYR A 246 -11.59 21.90 -21.64
CA TYR A 246 -13.06 21.92 -21.62
C TYR A 246 -13.64 22.56 -20.35
N LEU A 247 -12.92 22.52 -19.22
CA LEU A 247 -13.37 23.19 -17.99
C LEU A 247 -13.44 24.72 -18.14
N LYS A 248 -12.59 25.33 -18.98
CA LYS A 248 -12.61 26.77 -19.25
C LYS A 248 -13.62 27.13 -20.34
N GLU A 249 -13.70 26.30 -21.39
CA GLU A 249 -14.47 26.64 -22.60
C GLU A 249 -15.96 26.23 -22.52
N ARG A 250 -16.27 25.11 -21.87
CA ARG A 250 -17.62 24.50 -21.92
C ARG A 250 -18.37 24.52 -20.58
N THR A 251 -17.74 24.97 -19.50
CA THR A 251 -18.35 24.96 -18.17
C THR A 251 -18.06 26.26 -17.42
N ASN A 252 -18.97 26.67 -16.53
CA ASN A 252 -18.80 27.81 -15.61
C ASN A 252 -18.03 27.43 -14.33
N PHE A 253 -17.22 26.36 -14.36
CA PHE A 253 -16.57 25.78 -13.19
C PHE A 253 -15.75 26.82 -12.40
N TYR A 254 -14.90 27.60 -13.07
CA TYR A 254 -14.10 28.64 -12.42
C TYR A 254 -14.93 29.77 -11.81
N GLN A 255 -16.08 30.11 -12.42
CA GLN A 255 -16.99 31.12 -11.88
C GLN A 255 -17.67 30.61 -10.61
N VAL A 256 -18.10 29.33 -10.59
CA VAL A 256 -18.71 28.69 -9.42
C VAL A 256 -17.70 28.51 -8.30
N VAL A 257 -16.48 28.05 -8.58
CA VAL A 257 -15.40 27.93 -7.57
C VAL A 257 -15.07 29.28 -6.96
N ASN A 258 -14.99 30.34 -7.76
CA ASN A 258 -14.75 31.69 -7.25
C ASN A 258 -15.93 32.25 -6.45
N SER A 259 -17.16 31.79 -6.73
CA SER A 259 -18.36 32.17 -5.97
C SER A 259 -18.51 31.40 -4.64
N ILE A 260 -17.92 30.20 -4.55
CA ILE A 260 -17.89 29.42 -3.31
C ILE A 260 -16.71 29.93 -2.47
N GLN A 261 -16.94 31.08 -1.82
CA GLN A 261 -16.03 31.65 -0.83
C GLN A 261 -16.32 31.12 0.59
N ASP A 262 -16.93 29.93 0.70
CA ASP A 262 -17.39 29.33 1.96
C ASP A 262 -16.48 28.20 2.51
N LEU A 263 -15.25 28.05 2.00
CA LEU A 263 -14.25 27.26 2.72
C LEU A 263 -13.37 28.15 3.61
N PRO A 264 -13.39 27.98 4.96
CA PRO A 264 -12.39 28.59 5.79
C PRO A 264 -11.09 27.81 5.60
N MET A 265 -10.31 28.14 4.57
CA MET A 265 -8.85 28.01 4.63
C MET A 265 -8.28 29.06 5.59
N ARG A 266 -8.91 29.26 6.76
CA ARG A 266 -8.25 29.98 7.86
C ARG A 266 -7.16 29.03 8.34
N LYS A 267 -5.92 29.38 8.05
CA LYS A 267 -4.78 28.90 8.85
C LYS A 267 -5.21 29.06 10.31
N THR A 268 -5.20 27.98 11.09
CA THR A 268 -5.51 28.05 12.51
C THR A 268 -4.70 29.19 13.10
N GLU A 269 -5.36 30.25 13.55
CA GLU A 269 -4.68 31.27 14.34
C GLU A 269 -4.20 30.54 15.59
N GLY A 270 -2.92 30.18 15.61
CA GLY A 270 -2.33 29.55 16.77
C GLY A 270 -2.46 30.55 17.90
N PHE A 271 -3.36 30.28 18.84
CA PHE A 271 -3.43 31.00 20.10
C PHE A 271 -2.05 30.88 20.76
N ARG A 272 -1.20 31.88 20.55
CA ARG A 272 0.03 32.08 21.33
C ARG A 272 -0.38 32.77 22.62
N THR A 273 -1.14 32.08 23.47
CA THR A 273 -1.18 32.45 24.88
C THR A 273 0.23 32.24 25.42
N ARG A 274 1.01 33.32 25.49
CA ARG A 274 2.29 33.31 26.17
C ARG A 274 1.97 33.04 27.64
N LEU A 275 2.32 31.84 28.13
CA LEU A 275 2.26 31.56 29.57
C LEU A 275 3.13 32.61 30.29
N SER A 276 2.63 33.16 31.40
CA SER A 276 3.42 34.08 32.19
C SER A 276 4.63 33.33 32.77
N ILE A 277 5.81 33.95 32.72
CA ILE A 277 7.06 33.35 33.22
C ILE A 277 6.97 33.11 34.74
N ASN A 278 6.23 33.99 35.44
CA ASN A 278 6.01 33.90 36.88
C ASN A 278 5.17 32.67 37.25
N ASP A 279 4.17 32.31 36.44
CA ASP A 279 3.36 31.10 36.67
C ASP A 279 4.15 29.80 36.48
N ILE A 280 5.16 29.78 35.59
CA ILE A 280 6.02 28.61 35.37
C ILE A 280 7.04 28.43 36.51
N LEU A 281 7.51 29.54 37.08
CA LEU A 281 8.50 29.53 38.16
C LEU A 281 7.90 29.15 39.51
N ASN A 282 6.68 29.61 39.80
CA ASN A 282 6.06 29.44 41.11
C ASN A 282 5.30 28.11 41.25
N ASP A 283 4.91 27.47 40.14
CA ASP A 283 4.00 26.34 40.13
C ASP A 283 4.68 25.10 39.53
N GLU A 284 5.22 24.22 40.40
CA GLU A 284 5.97 23.03 39.98
C GLU A 284 5.15 22.09 39.09
N VAL A 285 3.83 22.07 39.28
CA VAL A 285 2.89 21.27 38.49
C VAL A 285 2.90 21.73 37.03
N LYS A 286 2.85 23.05 36.80
CA LYS A 286 2.89 23.63 35.45
C LYS A 286 4.24 23.38 34.78
N ARG A 287 5.34 23.48 35.54
CA ARG A 287 6.70 23.19 35.04
C ARG A 287 6.84 21.75 34.56
N ASN A 288 6.34 20.78 35.32
CA ASN A 288 6.36 19.37 34.93
C ASN A 288 5.47 19.07 33.72
N MET A 289 4.31 19.72 33.60
CA MET A 289 3.46 19.60 32.41
C MET A 289 4.16 20.14 31.15
N VAL A 290 4.83 21.30 31.24
CA VAL A 290 5.58 21.87 30.11
C VAL A 290 6.72 20.95 29.65
N LEU A 291 7.47 20.36 30.59
CA LEU A 291 8.54 19.40 30.26
C LEU A 291 7.98 18.13 29.60
N LYS A 292 6.83 17.62 30.06
CA LYS A 292 6.16 16.46 29.48
C LYS A 292 5.66 16.73 28.05
N VAL A 293 5.09 17.91 27.81
CA VAL A 293 4.66 18.36 26.48
C VAL A 293 5.86 18.53 25.55
N ARG A 294 6.97 19.09 26.04
CA ARG A 294 8.24 19.20 25.27
C ARG A 294 8.78 17.83 24.86
N GLY A 295 8.73 16.84 25.75
CA GLY A 295 9.09 15.46 25.45
C GLY A 295 8.23 14.85 24.34
N LYS A 296 6.90 15.06 24.41
CA LYS A 296 5.96 14.60 23.37
C LYS A 296 6.17 15.27 22.02
N LEU A 297 6.44 16.58 21.98
CA LEU A 297 6.72 17.33 20.75
C LEU A 297 8.01 16.85 20.05
N ARG A 298 9.06 16.54 20.83
CA ARG A 298 10.30 15.96 20.28
C ARG A 298 10.03 14.59 19.66
N ASN A 299 9.21 13.77 20.31
CA ASN A 299 8.83 12.46 19.79
C ASN A 299 7.94 12.57 18.54
N GLN A 300 6.99 13.50 18.49
CA GLN A 300 6.18 13.75 17.29
C GLN A 300 7.02 14.21 16.09
N LYS A 301 8.05 15.05 16.30
CA LYS A 301 8.97 15.43 15.21
C LYS A 301 9.76 14.24 14.68
N LEU A 302 10.17 13.30 15.54
CA LEU A 302 10.82 12.05 15.10
C LEU A 302 9.84 11.16 14.31
N ILE A 303 8.57 11.12 14.71
CA ILE A 303 7.53 10.36 13.99
C ILE A 303 7.18 11.01 12.65
N ALA A 304 7.16 12.34 12.56
CA ALA A 304 6.94 13.08 11.32
C ALA A 304 8.13 13.01 10.33
N LEU A 305 9.33 12.66 10.80
CA LEU A 305 10.46 12.35 9.93
C LEU A 305 10.37 10.94 9.31
N ASN A 306 9.52 10.07 9.86
CA ASN A 306 9.30 8.69 9.39
C ASN A 306 8.08 8.53 8.47
N THR A 307 7.42 9.62 8.07
CA THR A 307 6.43 9.60 7.00
C THR A 307 7.13 9.73 5.65
N ALA A 308 6.70 8.93 4.66
CA ALA A 308 7.19 9.02 3.29
C ALA A 308 7.14 10.46 2.77
N GLY A 309 8.15 10.86 2.00
CA GLY A 309 8.24 12.19 1.42
C GLY A 309 7.03 12.53 0.55
N ASP A 310 6.61 13.79 0.60
CA ASP A 310 5.60 14.32 -0.30
C ASP A 310 6.00 14.10 -1.76
N ILE A 311 4.98 13.95 -2.62
CA ILE A 311 5.15 13.89 -4.07
C ILE A 311 6.03 15.08 -4.50
N PRO A 312 7.16 14.85 -5.19
CA PRO A 312 8.09 15.92 -5.52
C PRO A 312 7.38 17.03 -6.31
N GLU A 313 7.68 18.30 -5.98
CA GLU A 313 7.14 19.48 -6.67
C GLU A 313 7.42 19.45 -8.19
N ASP A 314 8.45 18.69 -8.62
CA ASP A 314 8.75 18.40 -10.02
C ASP A 314 7.63 17.65 -10.76
N ALA A 315 6.74 16.93 -10.06
CA ALA A 315 5.55 16.32 -10.65
C ALA A 315 4.39 17.33 -10.86
N PHE A 316 4.48 18.51 -10.23
CA PHE A 316 3.53 19.63 -10.38
C PHE A 316 4.05 20.71 -11.32
N LEU A 317 5.37 20.75 -11.56
CA LEU A 317 5.99 21.46 -12.67
C LEU A 317 5.66 20.71 -13.96
N SER A 318 4.43 20.91 -14.44
CA SER A 318 4.18 20.88 -15.86
C SER A 318 5.32 21.64 -16.53
N GLN A 319 6.07 21.01 -17.43
CA GLN A 319 6.67 21.74 -18.53
C GLN A 319 5.50 22.30 -19.34
N GLU A 320 4.91 23.39 -18.85
CA GLU A 320 4.17 24.34 -19.65
C GLU A 320 5.19 24.94 -20.60
N GLN A 321 5.53 24.19 -21.65
CA GLN A 321 5.85 24.81 -22.91
C GLN A 321 4.56 25.51 -23.32
N PHE A 322 4.41 26.75 -22.87
CA PHE A 322 3.59 27.71 -23.56
C PHE A 322 4.14 27.78 -24.98
N GLU A 323 3.62 26.95 -25.88
CA GLU A 323 3.49 27.38 -27.26
C GLU A 323 2.53 28.57 -27.21
N GLU A 324 3.05 29.76 -26.92
CA GLU A 324 2.35 30.98 -27.25
C GLU A 324 2.14 30.93 -28.77
N VAL A 325 0.94 30.53 -29.16
CA VAL A 325 0.46 30.64 -30.53
C VAL A 325 0.37 32.13 -30.83
N ALA A 326 1.52 32.74 -31.13
CA ALA A 326 1.56 34.02 -31.79
C ALA A 326 0.73 33.87 -33.07
N ASN A 327 -0.31 34.69 -33.22
CA ASN A 327 -1.19 34.65 -34.39
C ASN A 327 -0.39 34.95 -35.67
N LEU A 328 0.12 33.90 -36.32
CA LEU A 328 0.99 33.97 -37.50
C LEU A 328 0.32 34.72 -38.67
N HIS A 329 -1.01 34.61 -38.80
CA HIS A 329 -1.80 35.34 -39.80
C HIS A 329 -1.90 36.85 -39.53
N ALA A 330 -1.91 37.27 -38.27
CA ALA A 330 -1.93 38.70 -37.93
C ALA A 330 -0.59 39.35 -38.26
N LEU A 331 0.52 38.64 -38.00
CA LEU A 331 1.87 39.05 -38.40
C LEU A 331 2.00 39.12 -39.93
N LYS A 332 1.44 38.16 -40.67
CA LYS A 332 1.36 38.17 -42.14
C LYS A 332 0.67 39.43 -42.69
N ARG A 333 -0.48 39.83 -42.14
CA ARG A 333 -1.22 41.02 -42.62
C ARG A 333 -0.43 42.32 -42.42
N ILE A 334 0.31 42.41 -41.32
CA ILE A 334 1.15 43.59 -41.02
C ILE A 334 2.40 43.58 -41.90
N PHE A 335 2.94 42.40 -42.20
CA PHE A 335 4.09 42.22 -43.08
C PHE A 335 3.77 42.59 -44.55
N MET A 336 2.64 42.12 -45.08
CA MET A 336 2.18 42.48 -46.44
C MET A 336 1.94 43.98 -46.64
N GLY A 337 1.75 44.75 -45.55
CA GLY A 337 1.59 46.20 -45.59
C GLY A 337 2.90 47.00 -45.50
N LYS A 338 4.05 46.35 -45.29
CA LYS A 338 5.36 47.01 -45.17
C LYS A 338 6.33 46.42 -46.19
N ASN A 339 6.89 47.25 -47.07
CA ASN A 339 7.96 46.86 -48.01
C ASN A 339 9.30 46.75 -47.29
N GLN A 340 9.43 45.81 -46.36
CA GLN A 340 10.66 45.55 -45.60
C GLN A 340 10.92 44.04 -45.53
N ASP A 341 12.17 43.65 -45.30
CA ASP A 341 12.53 42.24 -45.14
C ASP A 341 11.85 41.60 -43.94
N LEU A 342 11.45 40.33 -44.09
CA LEU A 342 10.79 39.55 -43.03
C LEU A 342 11.62 39.50 -41.74
N PHE A 343 12.94 39.41 -41.86
CA PHE A 343 13.85 39.38 -40.72
C PHE A 343 13.91 40.73 -40.00
N THR A 344 14.08 41.83 -40.75
CA THR A 344 14.07 43.21 -40.23
C THR A 344 12.72 43.53 -39.59
N PHE A 345 11.62 43.06 -40.17
CA PHE A 345 10.28 43.23 -39.63
C PHE A 345 10.08 42.50 -38.30
N ILE A 346 10.52 41.24 -38.18
CA ILE A 346 10.43 40.46 -36.93
C ILE A 346 11.33 41.06 -35.84
N LEU A 347 12.46 41.67 -36.21
CA LEU A 347 13.37 42.33 -35.27
C LEU A 347 12.79 43.61 -34.66
N HIS A 348 12.11 44.42 -35.48
CA HIS A 348 11.53 45.70 -35.07
C HIS A 348 10.08 45.60 -34.57
N HIS A 349 9.43 44.43 -34.69
CA HIS A 349 8.07 44.24 -34.21
C HIS A 349 8.06 44.10 -32.68
N GLN A 350 7.37 45.03 -32.00
CA GLN A 350 7.15 44.93 -30.56
C GLN A 350 6.11 43.84 -30.28
N PHE A 351 6.60 42.66 -29.90
CA PHE A 351 5.76 41.63 -29.31
C PHE A 351 5.34 42.09 -27.90
N ARG A 352 4.15 41.66 -27.45
CA ARG A 352 3.62 42.02 -26.13
C ARG A 352 4.52 41.58 -24.96
N ASN A 353 5.41 40.61 -25.19
CA ASN A 353 6.39 40.08 -24.24
C ASN A 353 7.80 40.08 -24.87
N GLU A 354 8.86 40.16 -24.05
CA GLU A 354 10.25 40.09 -24.52
C GLU A 354 10.58 38.71 -25.12
N VAL A 355 10.45 38.57 -26.44
CA VAL A 355 10.80 37.33 -27.14
C VAL A 355 12.31 37.27 -27.33
N SER A 356 12.95 36.21 -26.85
CA SER A 356 14.38 35.94 -27.06
C SER A 356 14.73 35.80 -28.54
N VAL A 357 15.97 36.12 -28.91
CA VAL A 357 16.47 36.08 -30.30
C VAL A 357 16.27 34.69 -30.93
N GLU A 358 16.41 33.62 -30.14
CA GLU A 358 16.25 32.22 -30.59
C GLU A 358 14.80 31.89 -30.96
N ASN A 359 13.83 32.39 -30.18
CA ASN A 359 12.41 32.23 -30.48
C ASN A 359 11.99 33.07 -31.70
N ARG A 360 12.63 34.23 -31.92
CA ARG A 360 12.42 35.05 -33.13
C ARG A 360 12.94 34.34 -34.40
N ILE A 361 14.07 33.64 -34.32
CA ILE A 361 14.59 32.82 -35.42
C ILE A 361 13.65 31.65 -35.72
N ARG A 362 13.13 30.96 -34.69
CA ARG A 362 12.12 29.90 -34.88
C ARG A 362 10.85 30.43 -35.54
N LEU A 363 10.38 31.63 -35.16
CA LEU A 363 9.25 32.30 -35.79
C LEU A 363 9.53 32.67 -37.26
N PHE A 364 10.74 33.15 -37.57
CA PHE A 364 11.18 33.41 -38.96
C PHE A 364 11.16 32.13 -39.80
N CYS A 365 11.77 31.04 -39.34
CA CYS A 365 11.76 29.77 -40.05
C CYS A 365 10.33 29.22 -40.21
N LYS A 366 9.49 29.34 -39.17
CA LYS A 366 8.09 28.89 -39.22
C LYS A 366 7.25 29.71 -40.20
N LEU A 367 7.47 31.03 -40.30
CA LEU A 367 6.78 31.88 -41.28
C LEU A 367 7.28 31.65 -42.71
N ALA A 368 8.59 31.45 -42.91
CA ALA A 368 9.17 31.16 -44.21
C ALA A 368 8.68 29.81 -44.77
N SER A 369 8.62 28.76 -43.94
CA SER A 369 8.14 27.45 -44.38
C SER A 369 6.62 27.38 -44.58
N LEU A 370 5.82 28.17 -43.84
CA LEU A 370 4.35 28.12 -43.96
C LEU A 370 3.80 28.97 -45.13
N PHE A 371 4.53 29.99 -45.58
CA PHE A 371 4.09 30.92 -46.62
C PHE A 371 5.06 31.03 -47.81
N GLU A 372 5.79 29.93 -48.08
CA GLU A 372 6.75 29.79 -49.18
C GLU A 372 6.16 30.15 -50.56
N THR A 373 4.85 29.96 -50.75
CA THR A 373 4.15 30.23 -52.01
C THR A 373 3.82 31.70 -52.27
N GLU A 374 3.86 32.57 -51.26
CA GLU A 374 3.49 33.99 -51.37
C GLU A 374 4.66 34.96 -51.16
N PHE A 375 5.84 34.42 -50.87
CA PHE A 375 7.06 35.17 -50.63
C PHE A 375 8.05 34.98 -51.77
N VAL A 376 8.68 36.08 -52.19
CA VAL A 376 9.77 36.03 -53.16
C VAL A 376 11.06 35.91 -52.37
N PHE A 377 11.69 34.74 -52.45
CA PHE A 377 13.04 34.52 -51.97
C PHE A 377 14.00 35.22 -52.94
N SER A 378 14.72 36.23 -52.46
CA SER A 378 15.81 36.85 -53.21
C SER A 378 17.08 36.00 -53.08
N ASP A 379 17.92 35.97 -54.13
CA ASP A 379 19.23 35.30 -54.12
C ASP A 379 20.29 36.05 -53.26
N GLU A 380 19.89 37.16 -52.62
CA GLU A 380 20.74 37.93 -51.72
C GLU A 380 20.60 37.46 -50.27
N THR A 381 21.75 37.13 -49.65
CA THR A 381 21.87 36.74 -48.24
C THR A 381 22.27 37.95 -47.39
N GLY A 382 21.49 38.24 -46.37
CA GLY A 382 21.84 39.19 -45.32
C GLY A 382 22.63 38.51 -44.20
N LYS A 383 23.59 39.21 -43.60
CA LYS A 383 24.33 38.73 -42.42
C LYS A 383 23.86 39.45 -41.17
N PHE A 384 23.38 38.71 -40.18
CA PHE A 384 23.17 39.23 -38.83
C PHE A 384 24.04 38.44 -37.85
N GLU A 385 25.02 39.13 -37.25
CA GLU A 385 26.06 38.59 -36.38
C GLU A 385 26.82 37.38 -36.97
N ASN A 386 26.33 36.15 -36.76
CA ASN A 386 26.92 34.87 -37.22
C ASN A 386 25.98 34.05 -38.13
N LEU A 387 24.83 34.60 -38.53
CA LEU A 387 23.80 33.88 -39.30
C LEU A 387 23.57 34.56 -40.67
N GLU A 388 23.66 33.76 -41.73
CA GLU A 388 23.26 34.14 -43.09
C GLU A 388 21.76 33.85 -43.24
N TYR A 389 20.96 34.88 -43.49
CA TYR A 389 19.53 34.76 -43.74
C TYR A 389 19.17 35.21 -45.16
N ALA A 390 18.23 34.51 -45.80
CA ALA A 390 17.74 34.92 -47.11
C ALA A 390 16.85 36.17 -46.97
N MET A 391 17.04 37.15 -47.85
CA MET A 391 16.19 38.34 -47.90
C MET A 391 14.85 37.96 -48.54
N ILE A 392 13.78 38.00 -47.75
CA ILE A 392 12.44 37.59 -48.15
C ILE A 392 11.56 38.83 -48.25
N TYR A 393 11.06 39.11 -49.46
CA TYR A 393 10.17 40.22 -49.75
C TYR A 393 8.72 39.75 -50.01
N PRO A 394 7.71 40.59 -49.74
CA PRO A 394 6.34 40.31 -50.14
C PRO A 394 6.22 40.35 -51.67
N GLY A 395 5.59 39.32 -52.27
CA GLY A 395 5.35 39.27 -53.71
C GLY A 395 4.38 40.37 -54.14
N VAL A 396 4.85 41.33 -54.93
CA VAL A 396 4.00 42.36 -55.54
C VAL A 396 3.37 41.79 -56.80
N THR A 397 2.05 41.63 -56.79
CA THR A 397 1.23 41.72 -58.01
C THR A 397 0.27 42.90 -57.85
N ALA A 398 0.71 44.05 -58.36
CA ALA A 398 -0.17 45.14 -58.79
C ALA A 398 -0.61 44.78 -60.23
N GLU A 399 -1.88 44.50 -60.50
CA GLU A 399 -2.88 45.38 -61.16
C GLU A 399 -3.88 44.40 -61.83
N GLN A 400 -5.21 44.49 -61.90
CA GLN A 400 -6.24 45.50 -61.63
C GLN A 400 -7.57 44.73 -61.50
N HIS A 401 -8.40 45.07 -60.51
CA HIS A 401 -9.86 45.18 -60.69
C HIS A 401 -10.36 46.23 -59.70
N PHE A 402 -10.18 47.50 -60.08
CA PHE A 402 -11.10 48.56 -59.68
C PHE A 402 -12.07 48.79 -60.84
N THR A 403 -13.26 48.24 -60.71
CA THR A 403 -14.48 48.87 -61.22
C THR A 403 -14.71 50.12 -60.37
N GLN A 404 -14.85 51.29 -60.99
CA GLN A 404 -15.67 52.36 -60.43
C GLN A 404 -16.96 52.45 -61.25
N VAL A 405 -18.02 52.75 -60.51
CA VAL A 405 -19.41 52.87 -60.94
C VAL A 405 -19.60 54.02 -61.93
N ASN A 406 -20.08 53.71 -63.14
CA ASN A 406 -21.27 54.27 -63.80
C ASN A 406 -21.53 53.55 -65.13
#